data_AF-A0A497G4S4-F1
#
_entry.id   AF-A0A497G4S4-F1
#
_cell.length_a   1.000
_cell.length_b   1.000
_cell.length_c   1.000
_cell.angle_alpha   90.00
_cell.angle_beta   90.00
_cell.angle_gamma   90.00
#
_symmetry.space_group_name_H-M   'P 1'
#
loop_
_entity.id
_entity.type
_entity.pdbx_description
1 polymer ?
#
loop_
_entity_poly.entity_id
_entity_poly.type
_entity_poly.pdbx_seq_one_letter_code
_entity_poly.pdbx_strand_id
1 'polypeptide(L)'
;KNELKGKVIEALKNVYDPEIPVNIYDLGLVYDVAVEDKKVIIKMTVTTPACPVAFMILDAAEASVKEALDADYEVEAELILDPPWTPLRITEEGRKELKEIYGYDIVEEWIKQMGGKV
;
A
#
# COMPACT_ATOMS: atom_id res chain seq x y z
N LYS A 1 19.21 8.74 -4.67
CA LYS A 1 18.25 8.29 -3.62
C LYS A 1 16.81 8.72 -3.92
N ASN A 2 16.53 10.01 -4.20
CA ASN A 2 15.16 10.45 -4.50
C ASN A 2 14.59 9.87 -5.80
N GLU A 3 15.38 9.75 -6.88
CA GLU A 3 14.90 9.17 -8.15
C GLU A 3 14.55 7.68 -8.02
N LEU A 4 15.38 6.92 -7.30
CA LEU A 4 15.16 5.49 -7.05
C LEU A 4 13.90 5.26 -6.21
N LYS A 5 13.73 6.05 -5.14
CA LYS A 5 12.52 6.01 -4.31
C LYS A 5 11.26 6.36 -5.13
N GLY A 6 11.37 7.32 -6.06
CA GLY A 6 10.30 7.65 -7.01
C GLY A 6 9.90 6.45 -7.87
N LYS A 7 10.87 5.77 -8.50
CA LYS A 7 10.62 4.55 -9.29
C LYS A 7 9.93 3.45 -8.49
N VAL A 8 10.37 3.21 -7.25
CA VAL A 8 9.76 2.21 -6.36
C VAL A 8 8.30 2.59 -6.06
N ILE A 9 8.03 3.87 -5.76
CA ILE A 9 6.66 4.34 -5.50
C ILE A 9 5.78 4.20 -6.75
N GLU A 10 6.29 4.54 -7.94
CA GLU A 10 5.53 4.36 -9.19
C GLU A 10 5.24 2.89 -9.48
N ALA A 11 6.20 1.99 -9.22
CA ALA A 11 5.97 0.56 -9.31
C ALA A 11 4.87 0.08 -8.36
N LEU A 12 4.93 0.51 -7.09
CA LEU A 12 3.91 0.17 -6.09
C LEU A 12 2.52 0.73 -6.44
N LYS A 13 2.43 1.88 -7.11
CA LYS A 13 1.15 2.42 -7.62
C LYS A 13 0.54 1.55 -8.75
N ASN A 14 1.30 0.66 -9.38
CA ASN A 14 0.77 -0.28 -10.38
C ASN A 14 0.20 -1.56 -9.77
N VAL A 15 0.37 -1.77 -8.46
CA VAL A 15 -0.13 -2.94 -7.76
C VAL A 15 -1.46 -2.58 -7.09
N TYR A 16 -2.50 -3.34 -7.42
CA TYR A 16 -3.87 -3.10 -6.93
C TYR A 16 -4.27 -4.16 -5.92
N ASP A 17 -5.05 -3.75 -4.93
CA ASP A 17 -5.71 -4.68 -4.02
C ASP A 17 -6.86 -5.39 -4.78
N PRO A 18 -6.96 -6.73 -4.74
CA PRO A 18 -7.99 -7.45 -5.48
C PRO A 18 -9.38 -7.34 -4.83
N GLU A 19 -9.48 -6.91 -3.57
CA GLU A 19 -10.73 -6.67 -2.87
C GLU A 19 -11.18 -5.21 -2.95
N ILE A 20 -10.22 -4.27 -2.97
CA ILE A 20 -10.48 -2.83 -3.03
C ILE A 20 -9.88 -2.26 -4.32
N PRO A 21 -10.68 -1.66 -5.23
CA PRO A 21 -10.26 -1.23 -6.57
C PRO A 21 -9.45 0.08 -6.55
N VAL A 22 -8.35 0.10 -5.80
CA VAL A 22 -7.37 1.20 -5.69
C VAL A 22 -5.99 0.58 -5.50
N ASN A 23 -4.93 1.30 -5.87
CA ASN A 23 -3.57 0.80 -5.71
C ASN A 23 -3.12 0.76 -4.23
N ILE A 24 -2.20 -0.14 -3.92
CA ILE A 24 -1.73 -0.39 -2.54
C ILE A 24 -1.05 0.82 -1.89
N TYR A 25 -0.47 1.70 -2.69
CA TYR A 25 0.19 2.91 -2.21
C TYR A 25 -0.84 3.95 -1.78
N ASP A 26 -1.82 4.23 -2.64
CA ASP A 26 -2.89 5.19 -2.37
C ASP A 26 -3.93 4.67 -1.37
N LEU A 27 -4.08 3.35 -1.22
CA LEU A 27 -4.81 2.73 -0.11
C LEU A 27 -4.09 2.91 1.25
N GLY A 28 -2.82 3.33 1.23
CA GLY A 28 -2.01 3.50 2.44
C GLY A 28 -1.58 2.19 3.07
N LEU A 29 -1.43 1.12 2.28
CA LEU A 29 -0.88 -0.16 2.74
C LEU A 29 0.65 -0.13 2.86
N VAL A 30 1.32 0.73 2.10
CA VAL A 30 2.77 0.91 2.16
C VAL A 30 3.12 1.88 3.28
N TYR A 31 3.79 1.42 4.32
CA TYR A 31 4.15 2.24 5.49
C TYR A 31 5.53 2.85 5.37
N ASP A 32 6.49 2.11 4.83
CA ASP A 32 7.84 2.60 4.65
C ASP A 32 8.51 1.93 3.44
N VAL A 33 9.41 2.69 2.82
CA VAL A 33 10.28 2.20 1.75
C VAL A 33 11.69 2.65 2.09
N ALA A 34 12.51 1.69 2.48
CA ALA A 34 13.92 1.87 2.77
C ALA A 34 14.75 1.37 1.59
N VAL A 35 15.77 2.15 1.22
CA VAL A 35 16.71 1.77 0.16
C VAL A 35 18.12 1.92 0.69
N GLU A 36 18.80 0.78 0.83
CA GLU A 36 20.15 0.66 1.37
C GLU A 36 21.02 -0.08 0.35
N ASP A 37 22.00 0.63 -0.22
CA ASP A 37 22.84 0.14 -1.31
C ASP A 37 22.02 -0.43 -2.48
N LYS A 38 21.97 -1.76 -2.61
CA LYS A 38 21.23 -2.50 -3.63
C LYS A 38 20.06 -3.31 -3.06
N LYS A 39 19.64 -3.02 -1.83
CA LYS A 39 18.50 -3.65 -1.17
C LYS A 39 17.36 -2.65 -0.99
N VAL A 40 16.17 -3.04 -1.41
CA VAL A 40 14.92 -2.31 -1.22
C VAL A 40 14.05 -3.10 -0.26
N ILE A 41 13.70 -2.49 0.87
CA ILE A 41 12.83 -3.08 1.88
C ILE A 41 11.53 -2.28 1.88
N ILE A 42 10.42 -2.97 1.64
CA ILE A 42 9.08 -2.39 1.55
C ILE A 42 8.30 -2.89 2.75
N LYS A 43 8.00 -2.01 3.71
CA LYS A 43 7.17 -2.37 4.86
C LYS A 43 5.74 -2.09 4.54
N MET A 44 4.93 -3.14 4.52
CA MET A 44 3.53 -3.08 4.13
C MET A 44 2.62 -3.68 5.20
N THR A 45 1.38 -3.26 5.19
CA THR A 45 0.31 -3.86 5.99
C THR A 45 -0.81 -4.35 5.09
N VAL A 46 -1.86 -4.88 5.69
CA VAL A 46 -3.07 -5.33 4.99
C VAL A 46 -4.31 -4.79 5.66
N THR A 47 -5.38 -4.68 4.88
CA THR A 47 -6.69 -4.24 5.38
C THR A 47 -7.26 -5.20 6.41
N THR A 48 -7.02 -6.51 6.25
CA THR A 48 -7.48 -7.57 7.17
C THR A 48 -6.38 -8.60 7.47
N PRO A 49 -6.06 -8.87 8.75
CA PRO A 49 -5.06 -9.87 9.12
C PRO A 49 -5.55 -11.30 8.79
N ALA A 50 -4.61 -12.18 8.41
CA ALA A 50 -4.81 -13.62 8.14
C ALA A 50 -5.52 -14.01 6.82
N CYS A 51 -5.70 -13.08 5.87
CA CYS A 51 -6.23 -13.44 4.54
C CYS A 51 -5.13 -14.00 3.62
N PRO A 52 -5.34 -15.09 2.86
CA PRO A 52 -4.35 -15.57 1.86
C PRO A 52 -4.02 -14.50 0.79
N VAL A 53 -4.93 -13.55 0.60
CA VAL A 53 -4.76 -12.38 -0.29
C VAL A 53 -3.59 -11.50 0.12
N ALA A 54 -3.30 -11.40 1.43
CA ALA A 54 -2.19 -10.62 1.95
C ALA A 54 -0.86 -10.99 1.28
N PHE A 55 -0.56 -12.30 1.21
CA PHE A 55 0.68 -12.78 0.62
C PHE A 55 0.74 -12.55 -0.89
N MET A 56 -0.40 -12.59 -1.59
CA MET A 56 -0.44 -12.27 -3.02
C MET A 56 -0.10 -10.79 -3.28
N ILE A 57 -0.60 -9.88 -2.43
CA ILE A 57 -0.29 -8.45 -2.56
C ILE A 57 1.20 -8.19 -2.28
N LEU A 58 1.77 -8.86 -1.28
CA LEU A 58 3.20 -8.75 -0.97
C LEU A 58 4.07 -9.23 -2.14
N ASP A 59 3.77 -10.42 -2.68
CA ASP A 59 4.50 -10.98 -3.83
C ASP A 59 4.38 -10.07 -5.06
N ALA A 60 3.17 -9.55 -5.33
CA ALA A 60 2.95 -8.61 -6.42
C ALA A 60 3.71 -7.28 -6.23
N ALA A 61 3.77 -6.75 -5.00
CA ALA A 61 4.55 -5.56 -4.67
C ALA A 61 6.05 -5.79 -4.90
N GLU A 62 6.57 -6.92 -4.42
CA GLU A 62 7.98 -7.29 -4.58
C GLU A 62 8.34 -7.48 -6.05
N ALA A 63 7.52 -8.22 -6.80
CA ALA A 63 7.70 -8.45 -8.23
C ALA A 63 7.64 -7.14 -9.04
N SER A 64 6.64 -6.30 -8.80
CA SER A 64 6.49 -5.03 -9.54
C SER A 64 7.66 -4.08 -9.30
N VAL A 65 8.13 -3.97 -8.06
CA VAL A 65 9.31 -3.16 -7.75
C VAL A 65 10.56 -3.76 -8.37
N LYS A 66 10.72 -5.09 -8.33
CA LYS A 66 11.87 -5.78 -8.96
C LYS A 66 11.92 -5.58 -10.47
N GLU A 67 10.77 -5.56 -11.16
CA GLU A 67 10.69 -5.27 -12.60
C GLU A 67 11.06 -3.82 -12.94
N ALA A 68 10.82 -2.88 -12.02
CA ALA A 68 11.14 -1.46 -12.22
C ALA A 68 12.61 -1.09 -11.96
N LEU A 69 13.39 -2.03 -11.39
CA LEU A 69 14.77 -1.83 -10.98
C LEU A 69 15.74 -2.67 -11.82
N ASP A 70 17.03 -2.35 -11.72
CA ASP A 70 18.09 -3.15 -12.34
C ASP A 70 18.20 -4.53 -11.65
N ALA A 71 18.64 -5.54 -12.41
CA ALA A 71 18.64 -6.94 -11.96
C ALA A 71 19.55 -7.24 -10.74
N ASP A 72 20.44 -6.32 -10.38
CA ASP A 72 21.32 -6.43 -9.22
C ASP A 72 20.69 -5.93 -7.90
N TYR A 73 19.46 -5.41 -7.94
CA TYR A 73 18.71 -5.06 -6.74
C TYR A 73 18.01 -6.26 -6.11
N GLU A 74 18.16 -6.41 -4.80
CA GLU A 74 17.33 -7.28 -3.96
C GLU A 74 16.12 -6.49 -3.47
N VAL A 75 14.93 -7.06 -3.60
CA VAL A 75 13.68 -6.46 -3.14
C VAL A 75 13.03 -7.41 -2.16
N GLU A 76 12.59 -6.90 -1.01
CA GLU A 76 11.95 -7.66 0.05
C GLU A 76 10.72 -6.90 0.54
N ALA A 77 9.55 -7.55 0.47
CA ALA A 77 8.31 -7.03 1.04
C ALA A 77 8.06 -7.65 2.44
N GLU A 78 8.05 -6.82 3.48
CA GLU A 78 7.81 -7.24 4.86
C GLU A 78 6.38 -6.88 5.29
N LEU A 79 5.63 -7.89 5.77
CA LEU A 79 4.31 -7.66 6.37
C LEU A 79 4.45 -7.22 7.83
N ILE A 80 3.99 -6.02 8.12
CA ILE A 80 3.86 -5.47 9.47
C ILE A 80 2.38 -5.27 9.81
N LEU A 81 1.98 -5.75 11.00
CA LEU A 81 0.60 -5.63 11.50
C LEU A 81 0.44 -4.54 12.56
N ASP A 82 1.55 -3.97 13.03
CA ASP A 82 1.57 -2.88 13.99
C ASP A 82 2.28 -1.64 13.39
N PRO A 83 1.64 -0.46 13.41
CA PRO A 83 0.24 -0.22 13.81
C PRO A 83 -0.76 -0.81 12.80
N PRO A 84 -1.99 -1.17 13.22
CA PRO A 84 -3.01 -1.70 12.32
C PRO A 84 -3.40 -0.68 11.25
N TRP A 85 -3.79 -1.16 10.09
CA TRP A 85 -4.31 -0.31 9.03
C TRP A 85 -5.66 0.31 9.42
N THR A 86 -5.88 1.56 8.99
CA THR A 86 -7.19 2.22 9.09
C THR A 86 -7.44 3.04 7.83
N PRO A 87 -8.72 3.29 7.45
CA PRO A 87 -9.05 4.14 6.31
C PRO A 87 -8.47 5.56 6.37
N LEU A 88 -8.05 6.03 7.56
CA LEU A 88 -7.37 7.32 7.71
C LEU A 88 -6.02 7.38 6.97
N ARG A 89 -5.46 6.24 6.57
CA ARG A 89 -4.18 6.16 5.83
C ARG A 89 -4.34 6.32 4.33
N ILE A 90 -5.57 6.26 3.81
CA ILE A 90 -5.85 6.41 2.38
C ILE A 90 -5.45 7.82 1.96
N THR A 91 -4.70 7.92 0.86
CA THR A 91 -4.25 9.20 0.31
C THR A 91 -5.44 10.00 -0.23
N GLU A 92 -5.26 11.30 -0.47
CA GLU A 92 -6.31 12.11 -1.10
C GLU A 92 -6.70 11.57 -2.49
N GLU A 93 -5.73 11.07 -3.26
CA GLU A 93 -5.96 10.43 -4.57
C GLU A 93 -6.78 9.15 -4.41
N GLY A 94 -6.38 8.25 -3.52
CA GLY A 94 -7.11 7.00 -3.28
C GLY A 94 -8.52 7.24 -2.75
N ARG A 95 -8.70 8.23 -1.87
CA ARG A 95 -10.00 8.61 -1.33
C ARG A 95 -10.91 9.16 -2.41
N LYS A 96 -10.38 9.96 -3.33
CA LYS A 96 -11.12 10.48 -4.49
C LYS A 96 -11.58 9.34 -5.40
N GLU A 97 -10.68 8.42 -5.76
CA GLU A 97 -10.99 7.27 -6.61
C GLU A 97 -12.08 6.39 -6.00
N LEU A 98 -11.93 6.02 -4.72
CA LEU A 98 -12.94 5.22 -4.01
C LEU A 98 -14.29 5.95 -3.91
N LYS A 99 -14.29 7.28 -3.74
CA LYS A 99 -15.51 8.09 -3.72
C LYS A 99 -16.20 8.12 -5.07
N GLU A 100 -15.46 8.16 -6.17
CA GLU A 100 -16.01 8.06 -7.53
C GLU A 100 -16.59 6.67 -7.80
N ILE A 101 -15.97 5.62 -7.27
CA ILE A 101 -16.43 4.22 -7.43
C ILE A 101 -17.67 3.90 -6.59
N TYR A 102 -17.65 4.24 -5.31
CA TYR A 102 -18.72 3.87 -4.37
C TYR A 102 -19.79 4.95 -4.17
N GLY A 103 -19.53 6.18 -4.63
CA GLY A 103 -20.45 7.33 -4.51
C GLY A 103 -20.48 7.98 -3.13
N TYR A 104 -19.64 7.56 -2.19
CA TYR A 104 -19.51 8.14 -0.85
C TYR A 104 -18.07 8.08 -0.35
N ASP A 105 -17.79 8.83 0.71
CA ASP A 105 -16.46 8.95 1.26
C ASP A 105 -16.20 7.93 2.38
N ILE A 106 -15.45 6.87 2.07
CA ILE A 106 -15.17 5.77 3.01
C ILE A 106 -14.50 6.29 4.30
N VAL A 107 -13.63 7.29 4.19
CA VAL A 107 -12.91 7.83 5.34
C VAL A 107 -13.85 8.60 6.24
N GLU A 108 -14.74 9.43 5.68
CA GLU A 108 -15.75 10.15 6.48
C GLU A 108 -16.74 9.19 7.14
N GLU A 109 -17.21 8.16 6.42
CA GLU A 109 -18.11 7.17 6.99
C GLU A 109 -17.45 6.38 8.13
N TRP A 110 -16.17 6.01 7.97
CA TRP A 110 -15.40 5.38 9.03
C TRP A 110 -15.24 6.29 10.25
N ILE A 111 -14.92 7.58 10.06
CA ILE A 111 -14.83 8.56 11.15
C ILE A 111 -16.18 8.69 11.87
N LYS A 112 -17.31 8.74 11.15
CA LYS A 112 -18.65 8.81 11.77
C LYS A 112 -18.96 7.58 12.60
N GLN A 113 -18.59 6.40 12.14
CA GLN A 113 -18.78 5.15 12.89
C GLN A 113 -17.88 5.09 14.14
N MET A 114 -16.63 5.54 14.01
CA MET A 114 -15.64 5.56 15.10
C MET A 114 -15.84 6.72 16.08
N GLY A 115 -16.50 7.81 15.68
CA GLY A 115 -16.82 9.00 16.49
C GLY A 115 -17.78 8.76 17.66
N GLY A 116 -18.20 7.51 17.89
CA GLY A 116 -18.82 7.05 19.13
C GLY A 116 -17.87 6.29 20.08
N LYS A 117 -16.63 6.00 19.67
CA LYS A 117 -15.60 5.21 20.38
C LYS A 117 -14.17 5.52 19.89
N VAL A 118 -13.74 6.78 19.98
CA VAL A 118 -12.31 7.16 19.96
C VAL A 118 -11.90 7.74 21.30
#